data_AF-A0A7G9LQ85-F1
#
_entry.id   AF-A0A7G9LQ85-F1
#
_cell.length_a   1.000
_cell.length_b   1.000
_cell.length_c   1.000
_cell.angle_alpha   90.00
_cell.angle_beta   90.00
_cell.angle_gamma   90.00
#
_symmetry.space_group_name_H-M   'P 1'
#
loop_
_entity.id
_entity.type
_entity.pdbx_description
1 polymer ?
#
loop_
_entity_poly.entity_id
_entity_poly.type
_entity_poly.pdbx_seq_one_letter_code
_entity_poly.pdbx_strand_id
1 'polypeptide(L)' 'MEKNLKDKTSEISNISVVKGLKNFLEIKSESTSNEEAKNEILKVLTFVQNEHEKILDDVKNKKRWS' A
#
# COMPACT_ATOMS: atom_id res chain seq x y z
N MET A 1 -9.30 28.06 -5.72
CA MET A 1 -10.27 27.21 -5.01
C MET A 1 -9.68 25.81 -4.90
N GLU A 2 -9.13 25.48 -3.74
CA GLU A 2 -8.53 24.18 -3.42
C GLU A 2 -9.65 23.18 -3.10
N LYS A 3 -10.13 22.46 -4.12
CA LYS A 3 -11.34 21.62 -3.98
C LYS A 3 -11.08 20.19 -3.47
N ASN A 4 -9.85 19.83 -3.11
CA ASN A 4 -9.49 18.42 -2.85
C ASN A 4 -8.88 18.12 -1.47
N LEU A 5 -8.77 19.10 -0.56
CA LEU A 5 -8.16 18.91 0.76
C LEU A 5 -9.16 18.83 1.91
N LYS A 6 -10.42 19.27 1.72
CA LYS A 6 -11.37 19.42 2.83
C LYS A 6 -12.02 18.12 3.32
N ASP A 7 -12.04 17.07 2.49
CA ASP A 7 -12.70 15.80 2.81
C ASP A 7 -11.71 14.62 2.89
N LYS A 8 -10.41 14.89 2.99
CA LYS A 8 -9.41 13.82 3.15
C LYS A 8 -9.44 13.37 4.62
N THR A 9 -10.12 12.27 4.88
CA THR A 9 -10.36 11.77 6.24
C THR A 9 -9.23 10.89 6.77
N SER A 10 -8.34 10.43 5.87
CA SER A 10 -7.16 9.62 6.18
C SER A 10 -6.04 9.81 5.17
N GLU A 11 -4.80 9.61 5.61
CA GLU A 11 -3.63 9.55 4.75
C GLU A 11 -2.50 8.68 5.33
N ILE A 12 -1.60 8.23 4.46
CA ILE A 12 -0.35 7.58 4.86
C ILE A 12 0.67 8.66 5.20
N SER A 13 1.08 8.73 6.47
CA SER A 13 2.06 9.71 6.94
C SER A 13 3.50 9.22 6.82
N ASN A 14 3.74 7.90 6.82
CA ASN A 14 5.07 7.34 6.63
C ASN A 14 5.02 5.92 6.02
N ILE A 15 5.97 5.64 5.13
CA ILE A 15 6.34 4.28 4.72
C ILE A 15 7.85 4.18 4.80
N SER A 16 8.37 3.30 5.65
CA SER A 16 9.81 3.16 5.83
C SER A 16 10.25 1.73 6.07
N VAL A 17 11.48 1.43 5.70
CA VAL A 17 12.14 0.17 6.07
C VAL A 17 12.66 0.31 7.49
N VAL A 18 12.29 -0.60 8.37
CA VAL A 18 12.74 -0.55 9.77
C VAL A 18 14.24 -0.87 9.82
N LYS A 19 15.03 0.04 10.42
CA LYS A 19 16.48 -0.13 10.53
C LYS A 19 16.82 -1.44 11.24
N GLY A 20 17.61 -2.29 10.58
CA GLY A 20 18.01 -3.60 11.10
C GLY A 20 17.07 -4.75 10.74
N LEU A 21 15.89 -4.46 10.17
CA LEU A 21 14.91 -5.46 9.74
C LEU A 21 14.70 -5.38 8.23
N LYS A 22 15.40 -6.22 7.47
CA LYS A 22 15.37 -6.20 6.00
C LYS A 22 14.05 -6.67 5.38
N ASN A 23 13.19 -7.32 6.17
CA ASN A 23 11.98 -8.00 5.68
C ASN A 23 10.68 -7.33 6.17
N PHE A 24 10.78 -6.17 6.84
CA PHE A 24 9.63 -5.50 7.43
C PHE A 24 9.53 -4.06 6.93
N LEU A 25 8.30 -3.65 6.62
CA LEU A 25 7.94 -2.28 6.32
C LEU A 25 7.12 -1.73 7.48
N GLU A 26 7.47 -0.54 7.94
CA GLU A 26 6.63 0.25 8.82
C GLU A 26 5.76 1.17 7.97
N ILE A 27 4.45 1.09 8.16
CA ILE A 27 3.45 1.96 7.52
C ILE A 27 2.69 2.67 8.63
N LYS A 28 2.65 4.00 8.57
CA LYS A 28 1.89 4.84 9.49
C LYS A 28 0.81 5.59 8.73
N SER A 29 -0.37 5.66 9.31
CA SER A 29 -1.49 6.42 8.76
C SER A 29 -2.07 7.34 9.84
N GLU A 30 -2.39 8.55 9.43
CA GLU A 30 -3.10 9.54 10.23
C GLU A 30 -4.49 9.74 9.66
N SER A 31 -5.49 9.80 10.54
CA SER A 31 -6.89 9.87 10.14
C SER A 31 -7.76 10.40 11.27
N THR A 32 -9.01 10.70 10.93
CA THR A 32 -10.01 11.15 11.91
C THR A 32 -10.54 10.02 12.81
N SER A 33 -10.37 8.76 12.39
CA SER A 33 -10.73 7.58 13.17
C SER A 33 -9.79 6.40 12.90
N ASN A 34 -9.65 5.51 13.88
CA ASN A 34 -8.79 4.32 13.75
C ASN A 34 -9.22 3.42 12.57
N GLU A 35 -10.52 3.36 12.27
CA GLU A 35 -11.05 2.57 11.16
C GLU A 35 -10.56 3.10 9.82
N GLU A 36 -10.58 4.42 9.63
CA GLU A 36 -10.08 5.03 8.41
C GLU A 36 -8.56 4.89 8.24
N ALA A 37 -7.78 5.03 9.32
CA ALA A 37 -6.34 4.77 9.26
C ALA A 37 -6.06 3.31 8.86
N LYS A 38 -6.82 2.37 9.42
CA LYS A 38 -6.70 0.95 9.07
C LYS A 38 -7.06 0.70 7.60
N ASN A 39 -8.13 1.31 7.10
CA ASN A 39 -8.55 1.19 5.71
C ASN A 39 -7.49 1.75 4.75
N GLU A 40 -6.84 2.86 5.11
CA GLU A 40 -5.78 3.44 4.28
C GLU A 40 -4.54 2.53 4.23
N ILE A 41 -4.13 1.95 5.36
CA ILE A 41 -3.05 0.94 5.41
C ILE A 41 -3.42 -0.28 4.56
N LEU A 42 -4.67 -0.75 4.62
CA LEU A 42 -5.15 -1.88 3.82
C LEU A 42 -5.11 -1.60 2.32
N LYS A 43 -5.40 -0.37 1.87
CA LYS A 43 -5.26 0.00 0.45
C LYS A 43 -3.83 -0.16 -0.04
N VAL A 44 -2.84 0.27 0.75
CA VAL A 44 -1.42 0.08 0.43
C VAL A 44 -1.08 -1.40 0.32
N LEU A 45 -1.55 -2.20 1.29
CA LEU A 45 -1.31 -3.65 1.28
C LEU A 45 -1.90 -4.32 0.03
N THR A 46 -3.16 -4.03 -0.28
CA THR A 46 -3.85 -4.57 -1.47
C THR A 46 -3.15 -4.17 -2.76
N PHE A 47 -2.70 -2.91 -2.87
CA PHE A 47 -1.96 -2.45 -4.03
C PHE A 47 -0.67 -3.26 -4.23
N VAL A 48 0.14 -3.43 -3.18
CA VAL A 48 1.39 -4.20 -3.24
C VAL A 48 1.13 -5.67 -3.61
N GLN A 49 0.08 -6.28 -3.05
CA GLN A 49 -0.31 -7.65 -3.39
C GLN A 49 -0.69 -7.79 -4.86
N ASN A 50 -1.52 -6.87 -5.38
CA ASN A 50 -1.94 -6.88 -6.78
C ASN A 50 -0.76 -6.69 -7.74
N GLU A 51 0.20 -5.82 -7.42
CA GLU A 51 1.41 -5.65 -8.25
C GLU A 51 2.28 -6.92 -8.27
N HIS A 52 2.43 -7.60 -7.12
CA HIS A 52 3.12 -8.89 -7.08
C HIS A 52 2.38 -9.98 -7.87
N GLU A 53 1.04 -10.03 -7.81
CA GLU A 53 0.24 -10.98 -8.60
C GLU A 53 0.46 -10.80 -10.10
N LYS A 54 0.46 -9.55 -10.60
CA LYS A 54 0.75 -9.26 -12.01
C LYS A 54 2.12 -9.79 -12.45
N ILE A 55 3.16 -9.57 -11.64
CA ILE A 55 4.51 -10.07 -11.93
C ILE A 55 4.52 -11.60 -11.98
N LEU A 56 3.85 -12.26 -11.04
CA LEU A 56 3.75 -13.72 -11.02
C LEU A 56 3.01 -14.27 -12.24
N ASP A 57 1.92 -13.63 -12.64
CA ASP A 57 1.14 -14.05 -13.79
C ASP A 57 1.90 -13.83 -15.10
N ASP A 58 2.65 -12.75 -15.24
CA ASP A 58 3.57 -12.53 -16.37
C ASP A 58 4.63 -13.64 -16.47
N VAL A 59 5.22 -14.06 -15.34
CA VAL A 59 6.20 -15.15 -15.31
C VAL A 59 5.58 -16.49 -15.68
N LYS A 60 4.38 -16.81 -15.17
CA LYS A 60 3.64 -18.02 -15.53
C LYS A 60 3.31 -18.04 -17.03
N ASN A 61 2.85 -16.92 -17.56
CA ASN A 61 2.53 -16.78 -18.96
C ASN A 61 3.77 -16.93 -19.83
N LYS A 62 4.93 -16.34 -19.49
CA LYS A 62 6.18 -16.57 -20.23
C LYS A 62 6.59 -18.05 -20.26
N LYS A 63 6.47 -18.79 -19.15
CA LYS A 63 6.76 -20.23 -19.10
C LYS A 63 5.79 -21.10 -19.89
N ARG A 64 4.57 -20.63 -20.13
CA ARG A 64 3.55 -21.36 -20.90
C ARG A 64 3.76 -21.25 -22.42
N TRP A 65 4.52 -20.26 -22.87
CA TRP A 65 4.81 -19.99 -24.27
C TRP A 65 6.29 -20.25 -24.64
N SER A 66 7.12 -20.71 -23.69
CA SER A 66 8.50 -21.18 -23.91
C SER A 66 8.55 -22.70 -24.02
#